data_AF-A0A0F5VJI8-F1
#
_entry.id   AF-A0A0F5VJI8-F1
#
_cell.length_a   1.000
_cell.length_b   1.000
_cell.length_c   1.000
_cell.angle_alpha   90.00
_cell.angle_beta   90.00
_cell.angle_gamma   90.00
#
_symmetry.space_group_name_H-M   'P 1'
#
loop_
_entity.id
_entity.type
_entity.pdbx_description
1 polymer ?
#
loop_
_entity_poly.entity_id
_entity_poly.type
_entity_poly.pdbx_seq_one_letter_code
_entity_poly.pdbx_strand_id
1 'polypeptide(L)'
;MLTAVREELGKALFRRVAGPDGPANRARIHDTPGPRWFAPDHPIRTVHGDASMFIGGLSALLLQSLHPLAMAAVAGHSGFRGDPWGRLQRTSTFLAVTTYGTADDAQRAVDHVRDIHDHIRG
;
A
#
# COMPACT_ATOMS: atom_id res chain seq x y z
N MET A 1 -1.06 -30.07 -6.39
CA MET A 1 0.28 -29.46 -6.59
C MET A 1 0.21 -27.97 -6.95
N LEU A 2 -0.53 -27.56 -7.98
CA LEU A 2 -0.62 -26.14 -8.39
C LEU A 2 -1.12 -25.18 -7.29
N THR A 3 -2.11 -25.58 -6.49
CA THR A 3 -2.64 -24.76 -5.38
C THR A 3 -1.59 -24.49 -4.30
N ALA A 4 -0.80 -25.51 -3.94
CA ALA A 4 0.25 -25.39 -2.93
C ALA A 4 1.41 -24.50 -3.41
N VAL A 5 1.80 -24.62 -4.68
CA VAL A 5 2.80 -23.74 -5.30
C VAL A 5 2.30 -22.30 -5.36
N ARG A 6 1.02 -22.08 -5.71
CA ARG A 6 0.37 -20.77 -5.70
C ARG A 6 0.38 -20.13 -4.31
N GLU A 7 0.05 -20.91 -3.28
CA GLU A 7 0.05 -20.44 -1.89
C GLU A 7 1.45 -20.08 -1.40
N GLU A 8 2.46 -20.90 -1.71
CA GLU A 8 3.85 -20.60 -1.33
C GLU A 8 4.40 -19.37 -2.04
N LEU A 9 4.15 -19.22 -3.35
CA LEU A 9 4.51 -18.00 -4.08
C LEU A 9 3.78 -16.77 -3.52
N GLY A 10 2.49 -16.90 -3.20
CA GLY A 10 1.70 -15.84 -2.57
C GLY A 10 2.27 -15.41 -1.22
N LYS A 11 2.65 -16.36 -0.36
CA LYS A 11 3.30 -16.07 0.93
C LYS A 11 4.67 -15.43 0.77
N ALA A 12 5.45 -15.84 -0.22
CA ALA A 12 6.76 -15.26 -0.49
C ALA A 12 6.65 -13.81 -0.99
N LEU A 13 5.73 -13.55 -1.92
CA LEU A 13 5.41 -12.19 -2.38
C LEU A 13 4.88 -11.33 -1.24
N PHE A 14 3.91 -11.83 -0.47
CA PHE A 14 3.34 -11.10 0.67
C PHE A 14 4.39 -10.74 1.71
N ARG A 15 5.28 -11.68 2.08
CA ARG A 15 6.36 -11.41 3.05
C ARG A 15 7.30 -10.32 2.59
N ARG A 16 7.62 -10.30 1.30
CA ARG A 16 8.37 -9.20 0.72
C ARG A 16 7.51 -7.93 0.92
N VAL A 17 6.26 -7.91 0.44
CA VAL A 17 5.43 -6.67 0.26
C VAL A 17 4.97 -6.05 1.57
N ALA A 18 4.68 -6.87 2.57
CA ALA A 18 4.34 -6.42 3.91
C ALA A 18 5.58 -6.02 4.73
N GLY A 19 6.74 -6.58 4.39
CA GLY A 19 7.99 -6.33 5.10
C GLY A 19 8.09 -6.95 6.48
N PRO A 20 9.19 -6.66 7.21
CA PRO A 20 9.46 -7.27 8.52
C PRO A 20 8.39 -6.91 9.55
N ASP A 21 7.83 -5.70 9.47
CA ASP A 21 6.78 -5.22 10.37
C ASP A 21 5.37 -5.66 9.93
N GLY A 22 5.25 -6.46 8.87
CA GLY A 22 4.00 -6.91 8.29
C GLY A 22 3.01 -7.51 9.30
N PRO A 23 3.43 -8.45 10.18
CA PRO A 23 2.53 -9.03 11.18
C PRO A 23 2.00 -8.00 12.19
N ALA A 24 2.87 -7.09 12.68
CA ALA A 24 2.49 -6.06 13.63
C ALA A 24 1.54 -5.04 12.99
N ASN A 25 1.83 -4.62 11.75
CA ASN A 25 0.96 -3.74 10.97
C ASN A 25 -0.41 -4.38 10.71
N ARG A 26 -0.44 -5.67 10.36
CA ARG A 26 -1.70 -6.41 10.17
C ARG A 26 -2.54 -6.41 11.44
N ALA A 27 -1.94 -6.72 12.59
CA ALA A 27 -2.65 -6.73 13.86
C ALA A 27 -3.23 -5.34 14.17
N ARG A 28 -2.43 -4.27 14.02
CA ARG A 28 -2.91 -2.90 14.22
C ARG A 28 -4.06 -2.52 13.27
N ILE A 29 -3.96 -2.87 12.00
CA ILE A 29 -4.96 -2.51 10.99
C ILE A 29 -6.30 -3.22 11.24
N HIS A 30 -6.26 -4.52 11.52
CA HIS A 30 -7.46 -5.35 11.60
C HIS A 30 -8.05 -5.46 13.00
N ASP A 31 -7.22 -5.44 14.04
CA ASP A 31 -7.64 -5.79 15.40
C ASP A 31 -7.92 -4.55 16.26
N THR A 32 -7.48 -3.35 15.86
CA THR A 32 -7.80 -2.10 16.59
C THR A 32 -9.31 -1.79 16.49
N PRO A 33 -10.06 -1.71 17.61
CA PRO A 33 -11.49 -1.40 17.56
C PRO A 33 -11.77 0.00 16.99
N GLY A 34 -12.92 0.18 16.31
CA GLY A 34 -13.38 1.50 15.87
C GLY A 34 -14.09 1.49 14.52
N PRO A 35 -14.69 2.62 14.11
CA PRO A 35 -15.32 2.75 12.80
C PRO A 35 -14.30 2.62 11.67
N ARG A 36 -14.76 2.22 10.48
CA ARG A 36 -13.97 2.03 9.24
C ARG A 36 -14.58 2.84 8.12
N TRP A 37 -13.79 3.38 7.19
CA TRP A 37 -14.34 4.07 6.01
C TRP A 37 -15.13 3.14 5.09
N PHE A 38 -14.71 1.87 5.00
CA PHE A 38 -15.32 0.90 4.11
C PHE A 38 -15.84 -0.32 4.87
N ALA A 39 -17.15 -0.54 4.80
CA ALA A 39 -17.80 -1.72 5.34
C ALA A 39 -17.31 -2.99 4.62
N PRO A 40 -17.41 -4.19 5.23
CA PRO A 40 -16.88 -5.44 4.66
C PRO A 40 -17.37 -5.77 3.24
N ASP A 41 -18.57 -5.32 2.88
CA ASP A 41 -19.25 -5.54 1.60
C ASP A 41 -18.94 -4.47 0.54
N HIS A 42 -18.16 -3.44 0.87
CA HIS A 42 -17.78 -2.42 -0.11
C HIS A 42 -16.80 -2.99 -1.16
N PRO A 43 -16.99 -2.68 -2.47
CA PRO A 43 -16.19 -3.24 -3.56
C PRO A 43 -14.67 -3.06 -3.42
N ILE A 44 -14.22 -1.95 -2.82
CA ILE A 44 -12.80 -1.68 -2.60
C ILE A 44 -12.12 -2.78 -1.77
N ARG A 45 -12.82 -3.39 -0.81
CA ARG A 45 -12.28 -4.48 0.01
C ARG A 45 -12.19 -5.79 -0.77
N THR A 46 -13.08 -6.02 -1.73
CA THR A 46 -12.98 -7.15 -2.65
C THR A 46 -11.75 -6.99 -3.54
N VAL A 47 -11.57 -5.82 -4.16
CA VAL A 47 -10.45 -5.57 -5.07
C VAL A 47 -9.10 -5.59 -4.33
N HIS A 48 -8.99 -4.88 -3.20
CA HIS A 48 -7.75 -4.84 -2.42
C HIS A 48 -7.45 -6.13 -1.65
N GLY A 49 -8.42 -7.04 -1.53
CA GLY A 49 -8.24 -8.36 -0.91
C GLY A 49 -7.84 -9.43 -1.92
N ASP A 50 -7.99 -9.15 -3.22
CA ASP A 50 -7.75 -10.11 -4.29
C ASP A 50 -6.34 -10.00 -4.88
N ALA A 51 -5.82 -11.12 -5.40
CA ALA A 51 -4.49 -11.16 -6.02
C ALA A 51 -4.38 -10.25 -7.27
N SER A 52 -5.50 -9.95 -7.95
CA SER A 52 -5.56 -9.01 -9.08
C SER A 52 -5.11 -7.59 -8.71
N MET A 53 -5.14 -7.21 -7.42
CA MET A 53 -4.59 -5.94 -6.93
C MET A 53 -3.13 -5.74 -7.37
N PHE A 54 -2.33 -6.81 -7.44
CA PHE A 54 -0.95 -6.72 -7.91
C PHE A 54 -0.85 -6.27 -9.35
N ILE A 55 -1.71 -6.80 -10.22
CA ILE A 55 -1.76 -6.42 -11.63
C ILE A 55 -2.18 -4.95 -11.74
N GLY A 56 -3.26 -4.58 -11.04
CA GLY A 56 -3.73 -3.19 -11.01
C GLY A 56 -2.67 -2.22 -10.49
N GLY A 57 -1.95 -2.58 -9.43
CA GLY A 57 -0.86 -1.78 -8.87
C GLY A 57 0.31 -1.61 -9.83
N LEU A 58 0.76 -2.68 -10.49
CA LEU A 58 1.84 -2.60 -11.49
C LEU A 58 1.42 -1.76 -12.70
N SER A 59 0.20 -1.96 -13.21
CA SER A 59 -0.35 -1.15 -14.30
C SER A 59 -0.45 0.32 -13.91
N ALA A 60 -0.90 0.63 -12.68
CA ALA A 60 -0.97 1.99 -12.17
C ALA A 60 0.42 2.63 -12.07
N LEU A 61 1.44 1.90 -11.60
CA LEU A 61 2.81 2.41 -11.53
C LEU A 61 3.37 2.73 -12.92
N LEU A 62 3.11 1.88 -13.92
CA LEU A 62 3.50 2.12 -15.30
C LEU A 62 2.79 3.34 -15.88
N LEU A 63 1.49 3.50 -15.61
CA LEU A 63 0.74 4.68 -16.06
C LEU A 63 1.23 5.96 -15.38
N GLN A 64 1.45 5.92 -14.06
CA GLN A 64 1.92 7.06 -13.27
C GLN A 64 3.34 7.48 -13.66
N SER A 65 4.19 6.55 -14.10
CA SER A 65 5.56 6.87 -14.53
C SER A 65 5.62 7.68 -15.82
N LEU A 66 4.53 7.71 -16.59
CA LEU A 66 4.42 8.56 -17.78
C LEU A 66 4.26 10.05 -17.44
N HIS A 67 3.96 10.40 -16.18
CA HIS A 67 3.81 11.80 -15.80
C HIS A 67 5.17 12.42 -15.40
N PRO A 68 5.73 13.35 -16.20
CA PRO A 68 7.09 13.84 -16.01
C PRO A 68 7.29 14.56 -14.68
N LEU A 69 6.36 15.43 -14.26
CA LEU A 69 6.47 16.14 -12.98
C LEU A 69 6.39 15.19 -11.78
N ALA A 70 5.47 14.22 -11.79
CA ALA A 70 5.40 13.20 -10.76
C ALA A 70 6.71 12.39 -10.69
N MET A 71 7.32 12.06 -11.81
CA MET A 71 8.60 11.34 -11.83
C MET A 71 9.79 12.19 -11.40
N ALA A 72 9.78 13.50 -11.65
CA ALA A 72 10.76 14.43 -11.08
C ALA A 72 10.67 14.44 -9.54
N ALA A 73 9.45 14.52 -9.00
CA ALA A 73 9.22 14.45 -7.56
C ALA A 73 9.67 13.09 -6.98
N VAL A 74 9.36 11.98 -7.65
CA VAL A 74 9.80 10.64 -7.22
C VAL A 74 11.33 10.54 -7.23
N ALA A 75 11.99 11.05 -8.27
CA ALA A 75 13.44 11.06 -8.38
C ALA A 75 14.10 11.91 -7.28
N GLY A 76 13.51 13.06 -6.94
CA GLY A 76 14.06 13.98 -5.94
C GLY A 76 13.77 13.60 -4.49
N HIS A 77 12.63 12.98 -4.19
CA HIS A 77 12.10 12.92 -2.82
C HIS A 77 11.77 11.53 -2.29
N SER A 78 11.67 10.49 -3.14
CA SER A 78 11.05 9.24 -2.69
C SER A 78 12.02 8.19 -2.12
N GLY A 79 13.34 8.38 -2.26
CA GLY A 79 14.36 7.41 -1.84
C GLY A 79 14.34 6.06 -2.60
N PHE A 80 13.57 5.93 -3.69
CA PHE A 80 13.31 4.62 -4.31
C PHE A 80 14.56 3.94 -4.88
N ARG A 81 15.59 4.71 -5.28
CA ARG A 81 16.82 4.16 -5.87
C ARG A 81 17.66 3.41 -4.83
N GLY A 82 17.68 3.90 -3.59
CA GLY A 82 18.44 3.28 -2.49
C GLY A 82 17.62 2.21 -1.75
N ASP A 83 16.30 2.39 -1.68
CA ASP A 83 15.39 1.48 -0.98
C ASP A 83 14.06 1.31 -1.75
N PRO A 84 14.06 0.58 -2.89
CA PRO A 84 12.85 0.35 -3.66
C PRO A 84 11.86 -0.51 -2.88
N TRP A 85 12.38 -1.43 -2.06
CA TRP A 85 11.59 -2.41 -1.36
C TRP A 85 10.85 -1.81 -0.16
N GLY A 86 11.55 -1.04 0.68
CA GLY A 86 10.91 -0.32 1.78
C GLY A 86 9.95 0.75 1.28
N ARG A 87 10.20 1.36 0.11
CA ARG A 87 9.20 2.24 -0.52
C ARG A 87 7.91 1.50 -0.86
N LEU A 88 8.01 0.33 -1.48
CA LEU A 88 6.82 -0.49 -1.78
C LEU A 88 6.08 -0.91 -0.51
N GLN A 89 6.81 -1.26 0.55
CA GLN A 89 6.23 -1.61 1.85
C GLN A 89 5.45 -0.43 2.48
N ARG A 90 5.99 0.80 2.40
CA ARG A 90 5.28 2.02 2.86
C ARG A 90 3.99 2.25 2.08
N THR A 91 4.02 2.11 0.75
CA THR A 91 2.81 2.23 -0.09
C THR A 91 1.79 1.14 0.23
N SER A 92 2.23 -0.11 0.38
CA SER A 92 1.36 -1.24 0.74
C SER A 92 0.68 -1.01 2.10
N THR A 93 1.46 -0.56 3.08
CA THR A 93 0.94 -0.24 4.42
C THR A 93 -0.06 0.91 4.37
N PHE A 94 0.22 1.97 3.61
CA PHE A 94 -0.71 3.08 3.40
C PHE A 94 -2.05 2.58 2.83
N LEU A 95 -2.03 1.81 1.74
CA LEU A 95 -3.24 1.25 1.14
C LEU A 95 -4.02 0.35 2.11
N ALA A 96 -3.32 -0.49 2.88
CA ALA A 96 -3.95 -1.37 3.86
C ALA A 96 -4.59 -0.58 5.01
N VAL A 97 -3.91 0.44 5.54
CA VAL A 97 -4.45 1.32 6.61
C VAL A 97 -5.68 2.08 6.11
N THR A 98 -5.62 2.70 4.92
CA THR A 98 -6.76 3.48 4.40
C THR A 98 -7.95 2.62 4.00
N THR A 99 -7.74 1.34 3.70
CA THR A 99 -8.82 0.42 3.28
C THR A 99 -9.43 -0.33 4.45
N TYR A 100 -8.61 -0.80 5.39
CA TYR A 100 -9.01 -1.75 6.43
C TYR A 100 -8.86 -1.22 7.86
N GLY A 101 -8.05 -0.17 8.06
CA GLY A 101 -7.77 0.44 9.36
C GLY A 101 -8.92 1.33 9.85
N THR A 102 -8.85 1.74 11.13
CA THR A 102 -9.84 2.66 11.73
C THR A 102 -9.95 3.94 10.90
N ALA A 103 -11.12 4.59 10.92
CA ALA A 103 -11.31 5.86 10.23
C ALA A 103 -10.27 6.91 10.67
N ASP A 104 -9.92 6.93 11.96
CA ASP A 104 -8.91 7.82 12.50
C ASP A 104 -7.50 7.47 12.00
N ASP A 105 -7.14 6.19 11.94
CA ASP A 105 -5.82 5.76 11.45
C ASP A 105 -5.68 6.04 9.94
N ALA A 106 -6.76 5.80 9.19
CA ALA A 106 -6.85 6.11 7.78
C ALA A 106 -6.69 7.61 7.53
N GLN A 107 -7.38 8.45 8.32
CA GLN A 107 -7.28 9.89 8.23
C GLN A 107 -5.85 10.37 8.55
N ARG A 108 -5.25 9.90 9.66
CA ARG A 108 -3.86 10.25 10.02
C ARG A 108 -2.86 9.85 8.94
N ALA A 109 -3.05 8.69 8.31
CA ALA A 109 -2.18 8.26 7.21
C ALA A 109 -2.31 9.20 6.00
N VAL A 110 -3.52 9.61 5.65
CA VAL A 110 -3.78 10.58 4.57
C VAL A 110 -3.15 11.93 4.88
N ASP A 111 -3.35 12.44 6.09
CA ASP A 111 -2.81 13.75 6.50
C ASP A 111 -1.28 13.74 6.48
N HIS A 112 -0.64 12.66 6.95
CA HIS A 112 0.81 12.53 6.87
C HIS A 112 1.35 12.58 5.42
N VAL A 113 0.66 11.91 4.48
CA VAL A 113 1.06 11.96 3.07
C VAL A 113 0.82 13.33 2.46
N ARG A 114 -0.28 14.00 2.82
CA ARG A 114 -0.57 15.38 2.40
C ARG A 114 0.49 16.34 2.89
N ASP A 115 0.85 16.26 4.18
CA ASP A 115 1.92 17.06 4.75
C ASP A 115 3.22 16.89 3.95
N ILE A 116 3.62 15.65 3.64
CA ILE A 116 4.81 15.41 2.80
C ILE A 116 4.67 16.08 1.43
N HIS A 117 3.52 15.92 0.77
CA HIS A 117 3.28 16.49 -0.56
C HIS A 117 3.28 18.02 -0.56
N ASP A 118 2.78 18.68 0.49
CA ASP A 118 2.74 20.14 0.60
C ASP A 118 4.14 20.79 0.63
N HIS A 119 5.15 20.02 1.04
CA HIS A 119 6.55 20.47 1.04
C HIS A 119 7.26 20.24 -0.30
N ILE A 120 6.65 19.50 -1.24
CA ILE A 120 7.22 19.22 -2.55
C ILE A 120 6.69 20.27 -3.53
N ARG A 121 7.59 21.09 -4.06
CA ARG A 121 7.28 22.14 -5.04
C ARG A 121 7.92 21.81 -6.38
N GLY A 122 7.17 21.93 -7.47
CA GLY A 122 7.64 21.67 -8.83
C GLY A 122 6.50 21.67 -9.84
#